data_AF-A0A2I0XB83-F1
#
_entry.id   AF-A0A2I0XB83-F1
#
_cell.length_a   1.000
_cell.length_b   1.000
_cell.length_c   1.000
_cell.angle_alpha   90.00
_cell.angle_beta   90.00
_cell.angle_gamma   90.00
#
_symmetry.space_group_name_H-M   'P 1'
#
loop_
_entity.id
_entity.type
_entity.pdbx_description
1 polymer ?
#
loop_
_entity_poly.entity_id
_entity_poly.type
_entity_poly.pdbx_seq_one_letter_code
_entity_poly.pdbx_strand_id
1 'polypeptide(L)'
;MNPIETRKKGKGRIKIEIKRIEKEANRQVCFSKRRQGLFKKANELCTLCGAEVAIIVFSIAGKPYSFGHPSVDHIDIKLIEKEENRQVCFSKRRKGLFKKASELSTLCGAEVAVVVFSLTGKPYCFGHPSVDHVLRRFLSNISGPSDTLSPASTNCSELINDDQLVQKPFWWDVDLHSMGDDELRLYEKFLLEQQTVVTEASEAAMEQIDAVPHTNPEVGEADYFLWLLQEIKDLPDIDPI
;
A
#
# COMPACT_ATOMS: atom_id res chain seq x y z
N MET A 1 -33.09 46.72 -25.24
CA MET A 1 -33.00 45.78 -24.10
C MET A 1 -32.84 44.38 -24.67
N ASN A 2 -31.69 43.73 -24.47
CA ASN A 2 -31.51 42.33 -24.89
C ASN A 2 -32.17 41.41 -23.85
N PRO A 3 -32.89 40.34 -24.25
CA PRO A 3 -33.51 39.42 -23.31
C PRO A 3 -32.44 38.75 -22.44
N ILE A 4 -32.65 38.73 -21.12
CA ILE A 4 -31.81 37.99 -20.19
C ILE A 4 -32.08 36.51 -20.46
N GLU A 5 -31.12 35.85 -21.11
CA GLU A 5 -31.17 34.42 -21.40
C GLU A 5 -31.20 33.63 -20.07
N THR A 6 -32.37 33.11 -19.70
CA THR A 6 -32.51 32.33 -18.46
C THR A 6 -31.73 31.03 -18.62
N ARG A 7 -30.68 30.84 -17.81
CA ARG A 7 -29.88 29.60 -17.79
C ARG A 7 -30.80 28.41 -17.53
N LYS A 8 -31.00 27.55 -18.53
CA LYS A 8 -31.75 26.30 -18.38
C LYS A 8 -31.08 25.45 -17.29
N LYS A 9 -31.79 25.21 -16.18
CA LYS A 9 -31.35 24.30 -15.11
C LYS A 9 -31.28 22.88 -15.67
N GLY A 10 -30.15 22.20 -15.45
CA GLY A 10 -29.96 20.81 -15.88
C GLY A 10 -30.86 19.83 -15.12
N LYS A 11 -31.07 18.64 -15.68
CA LYS A 11 -31.93 17.55 -15.14
C LYS A 11 -31.45 16.94 -13.79
N GLY A 12 -30.51 17.57 -13.09
CA GLY A 12 -29.96 17.07 -11.84
C GLY A 12 -29.19 15.75 -11.99
N ARG A 13 -29.05 15.01 -10.89
CA ARG A 13 -28.38 13.70 -10.87
C ARG A 13 -29.32 12.62 -11.40
N ILE A 14 -28.94 11.97 -12.49
CA ILE A 14 -29.71 10.90 -13.12
C ILE A 14 -29.13 9.54 -12.70
N LYS A 15 -30.00 8.57 -12.36
CA LYS A 15 -29.59 7.20 -12.09
C LYS A 15 -29.20 6.51 -13.40
N ILE A 16 -28.07 5.83 -13.41
CA ILE A 16 -27.57 5.05 -14.54
C ILE A 16 -27.40 3.60 -14.13
N GLU A 17 -27.46 2.69 -15.10
CA GLU A 17 -27.15 1.28 -14.91
C GLU A 17 -25.63 1.10 -14.69
N ILE A 18 -25.24 0.13 -13.84
CA ILE A 18 -23.82 -0.19 -13.58
C ILE A 18 -23.34 -1.16 -14.66
N LYS A 19 -23.19 -0.63 -15.88
CA LYS A 19 -22.57 -1.28 -17.02
C LYS A 19 -21.72 -0.25 -17.76
N ARG A 20 -20.81 -0.69 -18.62
CA ARG A 20 -19.93 0.21 -19.38
C ARG A 20 -20.74 1.31 -20.08
N ILE A 21 -20.28 2.55 -19.99
CA ILE A 21 -20.91 3.69 -20.66
C ILE A 21 -20.47 3.68 -22.13
N GLU A 22 -21.44 3.52 -23.04
CA GLU A 22 -21.17 3.43 -24.48
C GLU A 22 -20.63 4.74 -25.05
N LYS A 23 -21.28 5.87 -24.74
CA LYS A 23 -20.87 7.18 -25.28
C LYS A 23 -19.55 7.66 -24.67
N GLU A 24 -18.52 7.74 -25.50
CA GLU A 24 -17.15 8.21 -25.19
C GLU A 24 -17.12 9.47 -24.32
N ALA A 25 -17.75 10.56 -24.77
CA ALA A 25 -17.75 11.84 -24.06
C ALA A 25 -18.37 11.73 -22.65
N ASN A 26 -19.46 10.97 -22.51
CA ASN A 26 -20.09 10.74 -21.20
C ASN A 26 -19.21 9.87 -20.32
N ARG A 27 -18.54 8.86 -20.90
CA ARG A 27 -17.62 7.97 -20.19
C ARG A 27 -16.40 8.72 -19.66
N GLN A 28 -15.80 9.60 -20.46
CA GLN A 28 -14.67 10.44 -20.03
C GLN A 28 -15.04 11.40 -18.89
N VAL A 29 -16.21 12.05 -18.98
CA VAL A 29 -16.73 12.90 -17.89
C VAL A 29 -17.03 12.07 -16.64
N CYS A 30 -17.62 10.88 -16.81
CA CYS A 30 -17.91 9.96 -15.71
C CYS A 30 -16.62 9.53 -15.01
N PHE A 31 -15.61 9.11 -15.76
CA PHE A 31 -14.30 8.71 -15.26
C PHE A 31 -13.69 9.82 -14.40
N SER A 32 -13.58 11.04 -14.94
CA SER A 32 -12.99 12.18 -14.22
C SER A 32 -13.70 12.47 -12.90
N LYS A 33 -15.05 12.53 -12.92
CA LYS A 33 -15.86 12.80 -11.72
C LYS A 33 -15.81 11.65 -10.70
N ARG A 34 -15.90 10.40 -11.17
CA ARG A 34 -15.90 9.21 -10.30
C ARG A 34 -14.53 8.98 -9.68
N ARG A 35 -13.43 9.14 -10.43
CA ARG A 35 -12.05 9.08 -9.94
C ARG A 35 -11.82 10.12 -8.84
N GLN A 36 -12.18 11.38 -9.08
CA GLN A 36 -12.06 12.42 -8.05
C GLN A 36 -12.90 12.08 -6.82
N GLY A 37 -14.13 11.59 -7.01
CA GLY A 37 -14.97 11.14 -5.91
C GLY A 37 -14.41 9.90 -5.18
N LEU A 38 -13.64 9.04 -5.85
CA LEU A 38 -12.97 7.90 -5.24
C LEU A 38 -11.86 8.40 -4.31
N PHE A 39 -11.01 9.31 -4.79
CA PHE A 39 -9.93 9.92 -4.00
C PHE A 39 -10.45 10.68 -2.78
N LYS A 40 -11.53 11.46 -2.92
CA LYS A 40 -12.16 12.13 -1.77
C LYS A 40 -12.62 11.14 -0.70
N LYS A 41 -13.19 10.01 -1.13
CA LYS A 41 -13.65 8.97 -0.19
C LYS A 41 -12.50 8.23 0.48
N ALA A 42 -11.40 8.04 -0.24
CA ALA A 42 -10.16 7.51 0.30
C ALA A 42 -9.61 8.44 1.38
N ASN A 43 -9.54 9.74 1.10
CA ASN A 43 -9.09 10.75 2.06
C ASN A 43 -9.96 10.74 3.33
N GLU A 44 -11.29 10.75 3.20
CA GLU A 44 -12.18 10.65 4.36
C GLU A 44 -11.95 9.37 5.20
N LEU A 45 -11.69 8.23 4.55
CA LEU A 45 -11.38 6.98 5.24
C LEU A 45 -10.08 7.12 6.04
N CYS A 46 -9.04 7.72 5.44
CA CYS A 46 -7.77 7.96 6.12
C CYS A 46 -7.96 8.85 7.34
N THR A 47 -8.62 10.01 7.16
CA THR A 47 -8.80 10.99 8.23
C THR A 47 -9.68 10.48 9.37
N LEU A 48 -10.78 9.78 9.08
CA LEU A 48 -11.73 9.34 10.12
C LEU A 48 -11.29 8.08 10.85
N CYS A 49 -10.57 7.20 10.17
CA CYS A 49 -10.24 5.88 10.69
C CYS A 49 -8.75 5.66 10.90
N GLY A 50 -7.89 6.63 10.57
CA GLY A 50 -6.44 6.51 10.65
C GLY A 50 -5.88 5.46 9.68
N ALA A 51 -6.61 5.18 8.60
CA ALA A 51 -6.19 4.19 7.62
C ALA A 51 -5.15 4.78 6.66
N GLU A 52 -4.19 3.99 6.22
CA GLU A 52 -3.30 4.37 5.12
C GLU A 52 -3.88 3.81 3.83
N VAL A 53 -4.01 4.65 2.80
CA VAL A 53 -4.66 4.26 1.54
C VAL A 53 -3.81 4.70 0.36
N ALA A 54 -3.53 3.74 -0.52
CA ALA A 54 -2.93 3.96 -1.83
C ALA A 54 -3.91 3.54 -2.93
N ILE A 55 -4.06 4.38 -3.96
CA ILE A 55 -4.91 4.11 -5.11
C ILE A 55 -4.14 4.42 -6.39
N ILE A 56 -4.19 3.49 -7.34
CA ILE A 56 -3.69 3.67 -8.70
C ILE A 56 -4.85 3.40 -9.67
N VAL A 57 -5.04 4.31 -10.63
CA VAL A 57 -6.07 4.21 -11.66
C VAL A 57 -5.45 4.50 -13.02
N PHE A 58 -5.58 3.57 -13.96
CA PHE A 58 -5.35 3.85 -15.37
C PHE A 58 -6.68 4.14 -16.07
N SER A 59 -6.71 5.23 -16.85
CA SER A 59 -7.80 5.42 -17.80
C SER A 59 -7.73 4.37 -18.91
N ILE A 60 -8.80 4.23 -19.69
CA ILE A 60 -8.77 3.40 -20.89
C ILE A 60 -7.70 3.81 -21.90
N ALA A 61 -7.31 5.09 -21.90
CA ALA A 61 -6.21 5.60 -22.73
C ALA A 61 -4.82 5.28 -22.12
N GLY A 62 -4.76 4.53 -21.02
CA GLY A 62 -3.52 4.16 -20.34
C GLY A 62 -2.89 5.26 -19.49
N LYS A 63 -3.58 6.38 -19.26
CA LYS A 63 -3.04 7.48 -18.44
C LYS A 63 -3.14 7.14 -16.94
N PRO A 64 -2.02 7.13 -16.19
CA PRO A 64 -2.04 6.87 -14.76
C PRO A 64 -2.57 8.06 -13.95
N TYR A 65 -3.21 7.74 -12.84
CA TYR A 65 -3.60 8.66 -11.78
C TYR A 65 -3.44 7.96 -10.44
N SER A 66 -2.84 8.63 -9.47
CA SER A 66 -2.61 8.06 -8.14
C SER A 66 -3.16 8.94 -7.03
N PHE A 67 -3.39 8.32 -5.88
CA PHE A 67 -3.64 8.95 -4.59
C PHE A 67 -2.85 8.18 -3.53
N GLY A 68 -2.17 8.91 -2.64
CA GLY A 68 -1.52 8.37 -1.46
C GLY A 68 -1.78 9.29 -0.28
N HIS A 69 -2.15 8.71 0.86
CA HIS A 69 -2.17 9.39 2.16
C HIS A 69 -0.92 8.94 2.95
N PRO A 70 -0.22 9.83 3.69
CA PRO A 70 -0.65 11.13 4.20
C PRO A 70 -0.58 12.27 3.16
N SER A 71 -1.71 12.92 2.90
CA SER A 71 -1.81 14.15 2.11
C SER A 71 -2.22 15.27 3.06
N VAL A 72 -1.44 16.35 3.12
CA VAL A 72 -1.59 17.51 4.02
C VAL A 72 -2.70 18.46 3.51
N ASP A 73 -3.86 17.92 3.14
CA ASP A 73 -5.02 18.74 2.83
C ASP A 73 -5.85 18.90 4.10
N HIS A 74 -5.82 20.11 4.68
CA HIS A 74 -6.56 20.46 5.90
C HIS A 74 -8.07 20.41 5.65
N ILE A 75 -8.69 19.28 5.98
CA ILE A 75 -10.14 19.14 6.09
C ILE A 75 -10.46 19.05 7.58
N ASP A 76 -11.44 19.81 8.06
CA ASP A 76 -11.92 19.82 9.46
C ASP A 76 -12.65 18.52 9.87
N ILE A 77 -12.13 17.37 9.46
CA ILE A 77 -12.58 16.05 9.86
C ILE A 77 -11.48 15.48 10.75
N LYS A 78 -11.86 15.00 11.93
CA LYS A 78 -10.92 14.42 12.90
C LYS A 78 -11.13 12.91 13.00
N LEU A 79 -10.09 12.22 13.45
CA LEU A 79 -10.13 10.79 13.76
C LEU A 79 -11.29 10.49 14.74
N ILE A 80 -12.04 9.43 14.47
CA ILE A 80 -13.07 8.95 15.41
C ILE A 80 -12.39 8.45 16.68
N GLU A 81 -12.70 9.05 17.82
CA GLU A 81 -12.02 8.77 19.10
C GLU A 81 -12.33 7.36 19.62
N LYS A 82 -13.61 6.97 19.64
CA LYS A 82 -14.03 5.65 20.13
C LYS A 82 -13.62 4.54 19.17
N GLU A 83 -12.81 3.59 19.64
CA GLU A 83 -12.29 2.46 18.85
C GLU A 83 -13.41 1.63 18.19
N GLU A 84 -14.46 1.26 18.93
CA GLU A 84 -15.56 0.45 18.39
C GLU A 84 -16.26 1.13 17.19
N ASN A 85 -16.53 2.43 17.34
CA ASN A 85 -17.12 3.23 16.26
C ASN A 85 -16.16 3.36 15.08
N ARG A 86 -14.86 3.47 15.36
CA ARG A 86 -13.81 3.54 14.35
C ARG A 86 -13.70 2.25 13.54
N GLN A 87 -13.69 1.08 14.20
CA GLN A 87 -13.66 -0.24 13.55
C GLN A 87 -14.87 -0.46 12.63
N VAL A 88 -16.07 -0.11 13.11
CA VAL A 88 -17.30 -0.20 12.31
C VAL A 88 -17.26 0.78 11.14
N CYS A 89 -16.81 2.02 11.38
CA CYS A 89 -16.67 3.04 10.35
C CYS A 89 -15.70 2.59 9.25
N PHE A 90 -14.52 2.11 9.65
CA PHE A 90 -13.49 1.57 8.75
C PHE A 90 -14.07 0.46 7.87
N SER A 91 -14.69 -0.54 8.47
CA SER A 91 -15.26 -1.69 7.75
C SER A 91 -16.29 -1.26 6.70
N LYS A 92 -17.23 -0.38 7.08
CA LYS A 92 -18.27 0.14 6.18
C LYS A 92 -17.68 1.02 5.07
N ARG A 93 -16.76 1.93 5.42
CA ARG A 93 -16.16 2.89 4.49
C ARG A 93 -15.21 2.20 3.51
N ARG A 94 -14.39 1.25 3.96
CA ARG A 94 -13.53 0.40 3.12
C ARG A 94 -14.36 -0.37 2.10
N LYS A 95 -15.41 -1.08 2.53
CA LYS A 95 -16.33 -1.77 1.61
C LYS A 95 -16.96 -0.80 0.61
N GLY A 96 -17.36 0.38 1.08
CA GLY A 96 -17.90 1.45 0.23
C GLY A 96 -16.87 2.11 -0.70
N LEU A 97 -15.57 2.03 -0.41
CA LEU A 97 -14.47 2.48 -1.26
C LEU A 97 -14.23 1.46 -2.37
N PHE A 98 -14.10 0.17 -2.02
CA PHE A 98 -13.94 -0.92 -3.00
C PHE A 98 -15.11 -1.01 -3.97
N LYS A 99 -16.35 -0.89 -3.48
CA LYS A 99 -17.52 -0.83 -4.38
C LYS A 99 -17.42 0.30 -5.40
N LYS A 100 -16.92 1.47 -4.97
CA LYS A 100 -16.77 2.63 -5.85
C LYS A 100 -15.64 2.44 -6.88
N ALA A 101 -14.56 1.80 -6.49
CA ALA A 101 -13.47 1.41 -7.38
C ALA A 101 -13.94 0.39 -8.44
N SER A 102 -14.69 -0.63 -8.02
CA SER A 102 -15.31 -1.61 -8.91
C SER A 102 -16.27 -0.95 -9.91
N GLU A 103 -17.17 -0.07 -9.46
CA GLU A 103 -18.06 0.67 -10.37
C GLU A 103 -17.29 1.56 -11.35
N LEU A 104 -16.21 2.22 -10.92
CA LEU A 104 -15.36 3.03 -11.81
C LEU A 104 -14.77 2.17 -12.92
N SER A 105 -14.28 0.98 -12.58
CA SER A 105 -13.76 0.02 -13.53
C SER A 105 -14.84 -0.44 -14.52
N THR A 106 -15.99 -0.93 -14.05
CA THR A 106 -17.10 -1.38 -14.91
C THR A 106 -17.62 -0.29 -15.84
N LEU A 107 -17.85 0.92 -15.33
CA LEU A 107 -18.48 2.01 -16.10
C LEU A 107 -17.55 2.60 -17.15
N CYS A 108 -16.25 2.70 -16.82
CA CYS A 108 -15.30 3.46 -17.61
C CYS A 108 -14.25 2.59 -18.31
N GLY A 109 -14.20 1.28 -18.03
CA GLY A 109 -13.11 0.41 -18.48
C GLY A 109 -11.77 0.81 -17.87
N ALA A 110 -11.78 1.29 -16.62
CA ALA A 110 -10.56 1.70 -15.92
C ALA A 110 -9.90 0.50 -15.24
N GLU A 111 -8.58 0.44 -15.28
CA GLU A 111 -7.81 -0.47 -14.45
C GLU A 111 -7.54 0.22 -13.12
N VAL A 112 -7.81 -0.46 -12.02
CA VAL A 112 -7.81 0.16 -10.69
C VAL A 112 -7.16 -0.78 -9.69
N ALA A 113 -6.23 -0.27 -8.89
CA ALA A 113 -5.75 -0.92 -7.68
C ALA A 113 -6.00 0.01 -6.48
N VAL A 114 -6.55 -0.55 -5.41
CA VAL A 114 -6.74 0.12 -4.12
C VAL A 114 -6.12 -0.77 -3.06
N VAL A 115 -5.21 -0.22 -2.27
CA VAL A 115 -4.62 -0.87 -1.09
C VAL A 115 -4.94 -0.01 0.12
N VAL A 116 -5.40 -0.63 1.20
CA VAL A 116 -5.80 0.00 2.45
C VAL A 116 -5.16 -0.76 3.60
N PHE A 117 -4.36 -0.08 4.42
CA PHE A 117 -3.92 -0.60 5.71
C PHE A 117 -4.81 -0.04 6.81
N SER A 118 -5.29 -0.89 7.72
CA SER A 118 -5.92 -0.42 8.95
C SER A 118 -4.86 0.21 9.88
N LEU A 119 -5.31 0.89 10.93
CA LEU A 119 -4.45 1.37 12.01
C LEU A 119 -3.58 0.26 12.65
N THR A 120 -4.04 -0.99 12.60
CA THR A 120 -3.31 -2.16 13.10
C THR A 120 -2.34 -2.75 12.07
N GLY A 121 -2.12 -2.07 10.93
CA GLY A 121 -1.27 -2.54 9.83
C GLY A 121 -1.87 -3.66 8.97
N LYS A 122 -3.14 -4.05 9.19
CA LYS A 122 -3.75 -5.15 8.41
C LYS A 122 -4.09 -4.67 6.99
N PRO A 123 -3.54 -5.30 5.93
CA PRO A 123 -3.79 -4.90 4.56
C PRO A 123 -5.15 -5.39 4.04
N TYR A 124 -5.72 -4.61 3.13
CA TYR A 124 -6.90 -4.96 2.35
C TYR A 124 -6.75 -4.38 0.96
N CYS A 125 -7.10 -5.15 -0.08
CA CYS A 125 -6.95 -4.69 -1.44
C CYS A 125 -8.17 -4.98 -2.32
N PHE A 126 -8.26 -4.20 -3.39
CA PHE A 126 -9.15 -4.43 -4.51
C PHE A 126 -8.40 -4.10 -5.79
N GLY A 127 -8.46 -4.98 -6.79
CA GLY A 127 -7.78 -4.80 -8.06
C GLY A 127 -8.66 -5.21 -9.23
N HIS A 128 -8.59 -4.48 -10.33
CA HIS A 128 -9.09 -4.91 -11.63
C HIS A 128 -8.12 -4.47 -12.73
N PRO A 129 -7.63 -5.37 -13.60
CA PRO A 129 -7.95 -6.81 -13.65
C PRO A 129 -7.39 -7.61 -12.46
N SER A 130 -6.24 -7.22 -11.91
CA SER A 130 -5.73 -7.67 -10.61
C SER A 130 -4.90 -6.54 -9.98
N VAL A 131 -4.58 -6.65 -8.69
CA VAL A 131 -3.72 -5.66 -8.02
C VAL A 131 -2.32 -5.69 -8.64
N ASP A 132 -1.75 -6.89 -8.81
CA ASP A 132 -0.40 -7.08 -9.35
C ASP A 132 -0.25 -6.56 -10.78
N HIS A 133 -1.26 -6.76 -11.62
CA HIS A 133 -1.23 -6.26 -13.00
C HIS A 133 -1.10 -4.73 -13.01
N VAL A 134 -1.90 -4.05 -12.21
CA VAL A 134 -1.92 -2.58 -12.13
C VAL A 134 -0.62 -2.06 -11.51
N LEU A 135 -0.11 -2.72 -10.47
CA LEU A 135 1.15 -2.36 -9.83
C LEU A 135 2.33 -2.50 -10.78
N ARG A 136 2.47 -3.65 -11.46
CA ARG A 136 3.54 -3.89 -12.46
C ARG A 136 3.53 -2.81 -13.53
N ARG A 137 2.36 -2.50 -14.08
CA ARG A 137 2.18 -1.43 -15.07
C ARG A 137 2.57 -0.05 -14.54
N PHE A 138 2.28 0.24 -13.27
CA PHE A 138 2.65 1.50 -12.65
C PHE A 138 4.16 1.63 -12.46
N LEU A 139 4.80 0.57 -11.96
CA LEU A 139 6.26 0.53 -11.77
C LEU A 139 7.02 0.62 -13.09
N SER A 140 6.54 -0.06 -14.14
CA SER A 140 7.13 0.03 -15.48
C SER A 140 7.01 1.42 -16.09
N ASN A 141 5.99 2.21 -15.73
CA ASN A 141 5.84 3.59 -16.20
C ASN A 141 6.78 4.58 -15.50
N ILE A 142 7.24 4.27 -14.29
CA ILE A 142 8.23 5.10 -13.57
C ILE A 142 9.63 4.83 -14.11
N SER A 143 9.88 3.59 -14.56
CA SER A 143 11.13 3.14 -15.17
C SER A 143 11.11 3.43 -16.67
N GLY A 144 11.42 4.66 -17.11
CA GLY A 144 11.47 5.00 -18.53
C GLY A 144 12.53 4.20 -19.32
N PRO A 145 12.49 4.21 -20.68
CA PRO A 145 13.43 3.48 -21.52
C PRO A 145 14.80 4.18 -21.51
N SER A 146 15.77 3.63 -20.78
CA SER A 146 17.20 3.87 -21.02
C SER A 146 17.79 2.56 -21.49
N ASP A 147 18.03 2.46 -22.79
CA ASP A 147 18.72 1.32 -23.38
C ASP A 147 20.25 1.48 -23.25
N THR A 148 20.90 0.34 -22.95
CA THR A 148 22.31 -0.02 -23.13
C THR A 148 23.36 0.39 -22.08
N LEU A 149 23.49 -0.42 -21.02
CA LEU A 149 24.77 -1.06 -20.63
C LEU A 149 24.50 -2.48 -20.04
N SER A 150 25.20 -3.47 -20.60
CA SER A 150 25.57 -4.85 -20.19
C SER A 150 24.98 -5.51 -18.92
N PRO A 151 24.75 -6.86 -18.91
CA PRO A 151 24.15 -7.58 -17.80
C PRO A 151 25.20 -7.89 -16.73
N ALA A 152 25.08 -7.23 -15.58
CA ALA A 152 25.65 -7.71 -14.33
C ALA A 152 24.75 -7.23 -13.17
N SER A 153 24.35 -8.19 -12.33
CA SER A 153 23.71 -8.07 -11.00
C SER A 153 22.35 -7.33 -10.97
N THR A 154 21.21 -7.91 -10.58
CA THR A 154 20.97 -8.96 -9.59
C THR A 154 19.64 -9.65 -9.93
N ASN A 155 19.65 -10.98 -9.87
CA ASN A 155 18.51 -11.84 -10.17
C ASN A 155 17.32 -11.55 -9.23
N CYS A 156 16.21 -11.05 -9.78
CA CYS A 156 14.86 -11.23 -9.21
C CYS A 156 14.08 -12.28 -10.01
N SER A 157 14.79 -13.29 -10.51
CA SER A 157 14.29 -14.41 -11.31
C SER A 157 14.26 -15.73 -10.57
N GLU A 158 14.73 -15.82 -9.33
CA GLU A 158 14.58 -17.02 -8.50
C GLU A 158 13.37 -16.88 -7.58
N LEU A 159 12.16 -17.05 -8.13
CA LEU A 159 11.01 -17.69 -7.44
C LEU A 159 9.93 -18.17 -8.44
N ILE A 160 10.32 -18.47 -9.69
CA ILE A 160 9.47 -19.26 -10.59
C ILE A 160 10.32 -20.40 -11.13
N ASN A 161 10.32 -21.51 -10.39
CA ASN A 161 10.30 -22.88 -10.92
C ASN A 161 10.11 -23.84 -9.76
N ASP A 162 8.85 -24.04 -9.37
CA ASP A 162 8.39 -25.39 -9.04
C ASP A 162 6.92 -25.47 -9.45
N ASP A 163 6.75 -25.58 -10.78
CA ASP A 163 5.50 -26.03 -11.39
C ASP A 163 5.46 -27.55 -11.28
N GLN A 164 5.15 -28.07 -10.09
CA GLN A 164 4.51 -29.37 -9.86
C GLN A 164 4.04 -29.46 -8.41
N LEU A 165 2.92 -28.82 -8.06
CA LEU A 165 2.00 -29.34 -7.04
C LEU A 165 0.64 -28.65 -7.16
N VAL A 166 -0.29 -29.40 -7.75
CA VAL A 166 -1.71 -29.10 -7.82
C VAL A 166 -2.30 -28.93 -6.41
N GLN A 167 -2.99 -27.80 -6.20
CA GLN A 167 -3.98 -27.49 -5.15
C GLN A 167 -3.56 -27.54 -3.66
N LYS A 168 -3.38 -26.36 -3.05
CA LYS A 168 -3.88 -26.09 -1.68
C LYS A 168 -4.17 -24.58 -1.52
N PRO A 169 -5.33 -24.18 -0.97
CA PRO A 169 -5.61 -22.78 -0.66
C PRO A 169 -4.61 -22.26 0.39
N PHE A 170 -4.21 -21.01 0.23
CA PHE A 170 -3.20 -20.37 1.05
C PHE A 170 -3.77 -19.98 2.43
N TRP A 171 -2.93 -19.95 3.45
CA TRP A 171 -3.30 -20.32 4.82
C TRP A 171 -4.16 -19.27 5.56
N TRP A 172 -4.40 -18.11 4.95
CA TRP A 172 -5.36 -17.10 5.44
C TRP A 172 -6.75 -17.19 4.80
N ASP A 173 -6.95 -18.07 3.82
CA ASP A 173 -8.26 -18.34 3.20
C ASP A 173 -9.01 -19.49 3.89
N VAL A 174 -8.49 -20.01 5.01
CA VAL A 174 -9.13 -21.08 5.80
C VAL A 174 -9.84 -20.49 7.02
N ASP A 175 -11.11 -20.88 7.19
CA ASP A 175 -11.94 -20.52 8.33
C ASP A 175 -11.38 -21.17 9.61
N LEU A 176 -10.93 -20.35 10.57
CA LEU A 176 -10.17 -20.78 11.76
C LEU A 176 -10.94 -21.75 12.66
N HIS A 177 -12.25 -21.90 12.47
CA HIS A 177 -13.11 -22.79 13.24
C HIS A 177 -13.17 -24.25 12.73
N SER A 178 -12.44 -24.61 11.66
CA SER A 178 -12.49 -25.95 11.04
C SER A 178 -11.16 -26.73 11.04
N MET A 179 -10.15 -26.30 11.80
CA MET A 179 -8.80 -26.88 11.79
C MET A 179 -8.57 -27.85 12.96
N GLY A 180 -7.92 -29.00 12.72
CA GLY A 180 -7.61 -30.00 13.75
C GLY A 180 -6.34 -29.67 14.55
N ASP A 181 -6.23 -30.25 15.76
CA ASP A 181 -5.18 -29.92 16.75
C ASP A 181 -3.74 -30.14 16.27
N ASP A 182 -3.51 -31.07 15.34
CA ASP A 182 -2.19 -31.36 14.78
C ASP A 182 -1.67 -30.25 13.86
N GLU A 183 -2.58 -29.52 13.21
CA GLU A 183 -2.23 -28.46 12.26
C GLU A 183 -1.86 -27.18 13.02
N LEU A 184 -2.57 -26.85 14.12
CA LEU A 184 -2.21 -25.75 15.02
C LEU A 184 -0.81 -25.91 15.64
N ARG A 185 -0.41 -27.14 16.00
CA ARG A 185 0.93 -27.42 16.52
C ARG A 185 2.03 -27.17 15.50
N LEU A 186 1.73 -27.35 14.22
CA LEU A 186 2.66 -27.06 13.13
C LEU A 186 2.88 -25.54 12.97
N TYR A 187 1.82 -24.75 13.11
CA TYR A 187 1.90 -23.28 13.11
C TYR A 187 2.62 -22.73 14.34
N GLU A 188 2.35 -23.28 15.52
CA GLU A 188 3.03 -22.89 16.75
C GLU A 188 4.53 -23.14 16.63
N LYS A 189 4.92 -24.30 16.10
CA LYS A 189 6.33 -24.62 15.82
C LYS A 189 6.96 -23.64 14.83
N PHE A 190 6.24 -23.27 13.76
CA PHE A 190 6.73 -22.32 12.76
C PHE A 190 6.87 -20.90 13.31
N LEU A 191 5.93 -20.44 14.14
CA LEU A 191 5.99 -19.12 14.77
C LEU A 191 7.11 -19.04 15.81
N LEU A 192 7.34 -20.12 16.57
CA LEU A 192 8.49 -20.24 17.48
C LEU A 192 9.82 -20.21 16.73
N GLU A 193 9.90 -20.88 15.57
CA GLU A 193 11.10 -20.93 14.74
C GLU A 193 11.44 -19.54 14.13
N GLN A 194 10.45 -18.72 13.82
CA GLN A 194 10.66 -17.33 13.40
C GLN A 194 11.06 -16.42 14.58
N GLN A 195 10.57 -16.70 15.79
CA GLN A 195 10.92 -15.94 16.99
C GLN A 195 12.35 -16.23 17.47
N THR A 196 12.85 -17.46 17.27
CA THR A 196 14.26 -17.81 17.52
C THR A 196 15.22 -17.08 16.59
N VAL A 197 14.89 -16.93 15.30
CA VAL A 197 15.73 -16.18 14.35
C VAL A 197 15.84 -14.70 14.72
N VAL A 198 14.75 -14.09 15.19
CA VAL A 198 14.75 -12.67 15.62
C VAL A 198 15.52 -12.48 16.93
N THR A 199 15.48 -13.44 17.84
CA THR A 199 16.19 -13.37 19.13
C THR A 199 17.70 -13.62 18.97
N GLU A 200 18.10 -14.59 18.16
CA GLU A 200 19.52 -14.83 17.81
C GLU A 200 20.15 -13.62 17.10
N ALA A 201 19.40 -12.98 16.19
CA ALA A 201 19.84 -11.74 15.54
C ALA A 201 19.99 -10.57 16.54
N SER A 202 19.18 -10.52 17.60
CA SER A 202 19.28 -9.49 18.64
C SER A 202 20.42 -9.74 19.63
N GLU A 203 20.71 -10.99 19.98
CA GLU A 203 21.82 -11.36 20.87
C GLU A 203 23.18 -11.14 20.19
N ALA A 204 23.31 -11.52 18.92
CA ALA A 204 24.51 -11.26 18.13
C ALA A 204 24.82 -9.76 17.97
N ALA A 205 23.79 -8.91 17.93
CA ALA A 205 23.95 -7.46 17.91
C ALA A 205 24.40 -6.89 19.26
N MET A 206 23.95 -7.47 20.38
CA MET A 206 24.36 -7.06 21.73
C MET A 206 25.79 -7.50 22.08
N GLU A 207 26.23 -8.66 21.61
CA GLU A 207 27.62 -9.13 21.81
C GLU A 207 28.66 -8.26 21.07
N GLN A 208 28.27 -7.65 19.94
CA GLN A 208 29.11 -6.69 19.22
C GLN A 208 29.18 -5.30 19.90
N ILE A 209 28.21 -4.97 20.77
CA ILE A 209 28.19 -3.72 21.52
C ILE A 209 29.04 -3.84 22.80
N ASP A 210 29.01 -4.98 23.48
CA ASP A 210 29.79 -5.24 24.71
C ASP A 210 31.29 -5.51 24.45
N ALA A 211 31.69 -5.77 23.19
CA ALA A 211 33.08 -5.95 22.79
C ALA A 211 33.87 -4.62 22.65
N VAL A 212 33.21 -3.47 22.79
CA VAL A 212 33.87 -2.15 22.79
C VAL A 212 34.52 -1.92 24.15
N PRO A 213 35.86 -1.79 24.25
CA PRO A 213 36.53 -1.66 25.54
C PRO A 213 36.06 -0.41 26.27
N HIS A 214 35.36 -0.58 27.39
CA HIS A 214 35.09 0.51 28.32
C HIS A 214 36.36 0.85 29.10
N THR A 215 36.68 2.15 29.09
CA THR A 215 37.72 2.89 29.83
C THR A 215 39.07 3.07 29.11
N ASN A 216 39.27 4.27 28.57
CA ASN A 216 40.58 4.93 28.57
C ASN A 216 40.55 5.97 29.71
N PRO A 217 41.42 5.91 30.74
CA PRO A 217 41.26 6.73 31.95
C PRO A 217 41.57 8.24 31.79
N GLU A 218 41.95 8.73 30.62
CA GLU A 218 42.52 10.09 30.48
C GLU A 218 41.72 11.07 29.62
N VAL A 219 40.48 10.78 29.24
CA VAL A 219 39.67 11.71 28.43
C VAL A 219 38.33 12.00 29.10
N GLY A 220 38.09 13.26 29.45
CA GLY A 220 36.87 13.71 30.12
C GLY A 220 35.61 13.50 29.25
N GLU A 221 34.46 13.33 29.91
CA GLU A 221 33.15 12.93 29.32
C GLU A 221 32.71 13.74 28.08
N ALA A 222 33.22 14.95 27.88
CA ALA A 222 32.86 15.80 26.74
C ALA A 222 33.55 15.41 25.41
N ASP A 223 34.70 14.72 25.46
CA ASP A 223 35.50 14.41 24.27
C ASP A 223 35.27 12.99 23.71
N TYR A 224 34.55 12.14 24.45
CA TYR A 224 34.24 10.75 24.05
C TYR A 224 33.35 10.68 22.80
N PHE A 225 32.37 11.60 22.69
CA PHE A 225 31.46 11.66 21.54
C PHE A 225 32.14 12.11 20.25
N LEU A 226 33.13 12.99 20.33
CA LEU A 226 33.90 13.47 19.17
C LEU A 226 34.91 12.43 18.71
N TRP A 227 35.54 11.70 19.63
CA TRP A 227 36.40 10.57 19.30
C TRP A 227 35.62 9.44 18.59
N LEU A 228 34.47 9.04 19.13
CA LEU A 228 33.64 7.98 18.54
C LEU A 228 33.14 8.32 17.13
N LEU A 229 32.80 9.58 16.87
CA LEU A 229 32.38 10.06 15.55
C LEU A 229 33.54 10.15 14.53
N GLN A 230 34.78 10.29 15.00
CA GLN A 230 35.97 10.29 14.16
C GLN A 230 36.34 8.85 13.76
N GLU A 231 36.28 7.90 14.69
CA GLU A 231 36.54 6.47 14.44
C GLU A 231 35.49 5.85 13.49
N ILE A 232 34.23 6.29 13.56
CA ILE A 232 33.16 5.84 12.64
C ILE A 232 33.38 6.38 11.21
N LYS A 233 34.03 7.54 11.05
CA LYS A 233 34.33 8.15 9.75
C LYS A 233 35.57 7.53 9.07
N ASP A 234 36.45 6.91 9.83
CA ASP A 234 37.71 6.33 9.34
C ASP A 234 37.58 4.82 9.02
N LEU A 235 36.38 4.24 9.12
CA LEU A 235 36.08 2.90 8.59
C LEU A 235 36.18 2.91 7.05
N PRO A 236 36.96 1.99 6.43
CA PRO A 236 37.04 1.93 4.97
C PRO A 236 35.68 1.57 4.37
N ASP A 237 35.27 2.34 3.35
CA ASP A 237 34.04 2.08 2.58
C ASP A 237 34.04 0.61 2.11
N ILE A 238 33.04 -0.14 2.54
CA ILE A 238 32.82 -1.51 2.08
C ILE A 238 32.16 -1.41 0.70
N ASP A 239 32.91 -1.76 -0.35
CA ASP A 239 32.37 -1.92 -1.69
C ASP A 239 31.23 -2.97 -1.68
N PRO A 240 30.05 -2.66 -2.24
CA PRO A 240 28.93 -3.58 -2.25
C PRO A 240 29.19 -4.74 -3.24
N ILE A 241 29.05 -5.97 -2.74
CA ILE A 241 28.92 -7.20 -3.56
C ILE A 241 27.47 -7.34 -4.05
#